data_AF-G8TDW1-F1
#
_entry.id   AF-G8TDW1-F1
#
_cell.length_a   1.000
_cell.length_b   1.000
_cell.length_c   1.000
_cell.angle_alpha   90.00
_cell.angle_beta   90.00
_cell.angle_gamma   90.00
#
_symmetry.space_group_name_H-M   'P 1'
#
loop_
_entity.id
_entity.type
_entity.pdbx_description
1 polymer ?
#
loop_
_entity_poly.entity_id
_entity_poly.type
_entity_poly.pdbx_seq_one_letter_code
_entity_poly.pdbx_strand_id
1 'polypeptide(L)'
;MMSLTEKILFLAFGFLVIIFISVSYLNKTDALKMLKDKYETALGGDDREAAIAAGQAYYRSLRGGELTIDDERAILRDVAHLPELENTENEEPNI
;
A
#
# COMPACT_ATOMS: atom_id res chain seq x y z
N MET A 1 -11.17 -36.29 -32.72
CA MET A 1 -11.00 -36.74 -31.32
C MET A 1 -9.65 -36.20 -30.87
N MET A 2 -9.59 -35.39 -29.81
CA MET A 2 -8.32 -34.83 -29.33
C MET A 2 -7.43 -35.96 -28.78
N SER A 3 -6.15 -35.96 -29.16
CA SER A 3 -5.16 -36.94 -28.71
C SER A 3 -4.99 -36.88 -27.18
N LEU A 4 -4.63 -38.01 -26.56
CA LEU A 4 -4.33 -38.07 -25.13
C LEU A 4 -3.26 -37.04 -24.73
N THR A 5 -2.25 -36.86 -25.58
CA THR A 5 -1.15 -35.89 -25.37
C THR A 5 -1.66 -34.45 -25.36
N GLU A 6 -2.58 -34.09 -26.26
CA GLU A 6 -3.15 -32.73 -26.33
C GLU A 6 -4.02 -32.42 -25.10
N LYS A 7 -4.76 -33.40 -24.59
CA LYS A 7 -5.55 -33.25 -23.37
C LYS A 7 -4.66 -33.01 -22.14
N ILE A 8 -3.54 -33.73 -22.04
CA ILE A 8 -2.55 -33.54 -20.97
C ILE A 8 -1.92 -32.16 -21.07
N LEU A 9 -1.56 -31.72 -22.28
CA LEU A 9 -1.00 -30.39 -22.53
C LEU A 9 -1.98 -29.27 -22.14
N PHE A 10 -3.26 -29.43 -22.46
CA PHE A 10 -4.30 -28.48 -22.10
C PHE A 10 -4.51 -28.38 -20.58
N LEU A 11 -4.52 -29.53 -19.89
CA LEU A 11 -4.57 -29.59 -18.43
C LEU A 11 -3.36 -28.93 -17.78
N ALA A 12 -2.15 -29.24 -18.26
CA ALA A 12 -0.91 -28.67 -17.75
C ALA A 12 -0.86 -27.15 -17.95
N PHE A 13 -1.28 -26.67 -19.12
CA PHE A 13 -1.36 -25.24 -19.40
C PHE A 13 -2.38 -24.53 -18.50
N GLY A 14 -3.58 -25.09 -18.35
CA GLY A 14 -4.58 -24.54 -17.42
C GLY A 14 -4.08 -24.48 -15.98
N PHE A 15 -3.36 -25.51 -15.52
CA PHE A 15 -2.77 -25.54 -14.20
C PHE A 15 -1.68 -24.47 -14.02
N LEU A 16 -0.83 -24.24 -15.02
CA LEU A 16 0.16 -23.17 -15.00
C LEU A 16 -0.48 -21.78 -14.93
N VAL A 17 -1.58 -21.56 -15.65
CA VAL A 17 -2.32 -20.29 -15.59
C VAL A 17 -2.89 -20.06 -14.19
N ILE A 18 -3.46 -21.08 -13.56
CA ILE A 18 -3.98 -20.98 -12.18
C ILE A 18 -2.85 -20.62 -11.20
N ILE A 19 -1.71 -21.32 -11.27
CA ILE A 19 -0.54 -21.01 -10.43
C ILE A 19 -0.09 -19.56 -10.63
N PHE A 20 0.02 -19.11 -11.89
CA PHE A 20 0.46 -17.76 -12.20
C PHE A 20 -0.46 -16.68 -11.59
N ILE A 21 -1.79 -16.89 -11.69
CA ILE A 21 -2.78 -15.99 -11.10
C ILE A 21 -2.66 -16.01 -9.57
N SER A 22 -2.56 -17.19 -8.96
CA SER A 22 -2.44 -17.35 -7.51
C SER A 22 -1.18 -16.65 -6.95
N VAL A 23 -0.02 -16.84 -7.56
CA VAL A 23 1.24 -16.18 -7.13
C VAL A 23 1.17 -14.67 -7.29
N SER A 24 0.58 -14.19 -8.39
CA SER A 24 0.39 -12.74 -8.61
C SER A 24 -0.51 -12.10 -7.56
N TYR A 25 -1.55 -12.79 -7.12
CA TYR A 25 -2.43 -12.33 -6.03
C TYR A 25 -1.72 -12.36 -4.67
N LEU A 26 -0.98 -13.43 -4.36
CA LEU A 26 -0.23 -13.56 -3.11
C LEU A 26 0.79 -12.42 -2.94
N ASN A 27 1.59 -12.13 -3.96
CA ASN A 27 2.61 -11.07 -3.92
C ASN A 27 2.03 -9.67 -3.65
N LYS A 28 0.85 -9.35 -4.19
CA LYS A 28 0.19 -8.06 -3.92
C LYS A 28 -0.20 -7.92 -2.45
N THR A 29 -0.62 -9.03 -1.84
CA THR A 29 -1.08 -9.06 -0.45
C THR A 29 0.09 -8.84 0.51
N ASP A 30 1.26 -9.43 0.21
CA ASP A 30 2.47 -9.25 1.01
C ASP A 30 3.02 -7.82 0.93
N ALA A 31 3.00 -7.21 -0.25
CA ALA A 31 3.45 -5.81 -0.42
C ALA A 31 2.56 -4.83 0.35
N LEU A 32 1.23 -5.02 0.30
CA LEU A 32 0.29 -4.20 1.06
C LEU A 32 0.49 -4.38 2.56
N LYS A 33 0.71 -5.62 3.01
CA LYS A 33 1.00 -5.94 4.41
C LYS A 33 2.29 -5.26 4.88
N MET A 34 3.34 -5.28 4.06
CA MET A 34 4.60 -4.62 4.38
C MET A 34 4.43 -3.09 4.50
N LEU A 35 3.62 -2.47 3.66
CA LEU A 35 3.30 -1.03 3.76
C LEU A 35 2.50 -0.72 5.03
N LYS A 36 1.56 -1.60 5.38
CA LYS A 36 0.79 -1.50 6.62
C LYS A 36 1.70 -1.57 7.85
N ASP A 37 2.57 -2.57 7.92
CA ASP A 37 3.50 -2.74 9.05
C ASP A 37 4.44 -1.54 9.19
N LYS A 38 4.92 -0.98 8.07
CA LYS A 38 5.71 0.27 8.07
C LYS A 38 4.94 1.46 8.61
N TYR A 39 3.67 1.59 8.24
CA TYR A 39 2.82 2.66 8.73
C TYR A 39 2.56 2.52 10.24
N GLU A 40 2.21 1.31 10.71
CA GLU A 40 2.03 1.04 12.15
C GLU A 40 3.32 1.27 12.95
N THR A 41 4.47 0.91 12.40
CA THR A 41 5.78 1.19 13.03
C THR A 41 6.04 2.70 13.12
N ALA A 42 5.72 3.46 12.07
CA ALA A 42 5.90 4.90 12.06
C ALA A 42 4.93 5.61 13.03
N LEU A 43 3.71 5.10 13.19
CA LEU A 43 2.74 5.60 14.17
C LEU A 43 3.19 5.39 15.64
N GLY A 44 4.04 4.40 15.89
CA GLY A 44 4.62 4.13 17.21
C GLY A 44 5.94 4.86 17.48
N GLY A 45 6.47 5.60 16.50
CA GLY A 45 7.66 6.44 16.65
C GLY A 45 7.32 7.88 17.01
N ASP A 46 8.30 8.78 16.89
CA ASP A 46 8.14 10.22 17.16
C ASP A 46 8.14 11.07 15.89
N ASP A 47 8.33 10.44 14.72
CA ASP A 47 8.44 11.12 13.43
C ASP A 47 7.10 11.17 12.69
N ARG A 48 6.41 12.30 12.85
CA ARG A 48 5.12 12.57 12.23
C ARG A 48 5.18 12.62 10.71
N GLU A 49 6.26 13.11 10.10
CA GLU A 49 6.39 13.16 8.63
C GLU A 49 6.53 11.75 8.05
N ALA A 50 7.38 10.93 8.69
CA ALA A 50 7.54 9.54 8.29
C ALA A 50 6.21 8.77 8.41
N ALA A 51 5.42 9.03 9.45
CA ALA A 51 4.10 8.42 9.62
C ALA A 51 3.10 8.86 8.53
N ILE A 52 3.07 10.14 8.18
CA ILE A 52 2.22 10.64 7.08
C ILE A 52 2.64 10.04 5.75
N ALA A 53 3.94 10.03 5.43
CA ALA A 53 4.46 9.48 4.19
C ALA A 53 4.17 7.97 4.06
N ALA A 54 4.35 7.21 5.15
CA ALA A 54 4.03 5.80 5.20
C ALA A 54 2.53 5.53 5.03
N GLY A 55 1.68 6.33 5.69
CA GLY A 55 0.22 6.26 5.55
C GLY A 55 -0.24 6.53 4.12
N GLN A 56 0.29 7.58 3.47
CA GLN A 56 -0.02 7.89 2.08
C GLN A 56 0.41 6.74 1.14
N ALA A 57 1.58 6.15 1.35
CA ALA A 57 2.04 5.01 0.55
C ALA A 57 1.13 3.78 0.72
N TYR A 58 0.71 3.47 1.95
CA TYR A 58 -0.21 2.38 2.25
C TYR A 58 -1.58 2.58 1.58
N TYR A 59 -2.22 3.73 1.78
CA TYR A 59 -3.56 3.99 1.22
C TYR A 59 -3.54 4.13 -0.31
N ARG A 60 -2.49 4.71 -0.92
CA ARG A 60 -2.30 4.67 -2.38
C ARG A 60 -2.22 3.23 -2.91
N SER A 61 -1.47 2.36 -2.23
CA SER A 61 -1.38 0.95 -2.62
C SER A 61 -2.69 0.19 -2.38
N LEU A 62 -3.46 0.55 -1.35
CA LEU A 62 -4.76 -0.05 -1.04
C LEU A 62 -5.81 0.29 -2.12
N ARG A 63 -5.81 1.53 -2.60
CA ARG A 63 -6.73 2.03 -3.64
C ARG A 63 -6.27 1.71 -5.07
N GLY A 64 -5.00 1.34 -5.24
CA GLY A 64 -4.39 1.08 -6.54
C GLY A 64 -4.00 2.36 -7.30
N GLY A 65 -3.75 3.47 -6.60
CA GLY A 65 -3.30 4.71 -7.24
C GLY A 65 -3.54 5.97 -6.41
N GLU A 66 -4.74 6.55 -6.53
CA GLU A 66 -5.06 7.85 -5.94
C GLU A 66 -5.49 7.75 -4.47
N LEU A 67 -5.07 8.76 -3.73
CA LEU A 67 -5.45 8.96 -2.34
C LEU A 67 -6.77 9.72 -2.30
N THR A 68 -7.73 9.27 -1.49
CA THR A 68 -9.00 9.98 -1.30
C THR A 68 -8.92 10.95 -0.12
N ILE A 69 -9.80 11.94 -0.09
CA ILE A 69 -9.92 12.89 1.04
C ILE A 69 -10.20 12.14 2.36
N ASP A 70 -10.97 11.05 2.31
CA ASP A 70 -11.24 10.22 3.48
C ASP A 70 -9.98 9.50 3.97
N ASP A 71 -9.12 9.04 3.05
CA ASP A 71 -7.85 8.42 3.39
C ASP A 71 -6.89 9.46 4.01
N GLU A 72 -6.85 10.69 3.49
CA GLU A 72 -6.07 11.80 4.08
C GLU A 72 -6.54 12.13 5.50
N ARG A 73 -7.85 12.21 5.72
CA ARG A 73 -8.43 12.44 7.04
C ARG A 73 -8.10 11.31 8.01
N ALA A 74 -8.13 10.07 7.54
CA ALA A 74 -7.75 8.91 8.34
C ALA A 74 -6.28 9.02 8.77
N ILE A 75 -5.37 9.29 7.83
CA ILE A 75 -3.94 9.48 8.13
C ILE A 75 -3.75 10.60 9.14
N LEU A 76 -4.37 11.76 8.94
CA LEU A 76 -4.23 12.91 9.84
C LEU A 76 -4.73 12.62 11.26
N ARG A 77 -5.84 11.88 11.39
CA ARG A 77 -6.35 11.44 12.69
C ARG A 77 -5.39 10.47 13.36
N ASP A 78 -4.86 9.53 12.58
CA ASP A 78 -3.96 8.50 13.09
C ASP A 78 -2.61 9.10 13.51
N VAL A 79 -2.12 10.18 12.89
CA VAL A 79 -0.86 10.85 13.29
C VAL A 79 -1.07 12.00 14.30
N ALA A 80 -2.31 12.25 14.74
CA ALA A 80 -2.63 13.39 15.60
C ALA A 80 -2.02 13.28 17.01
N HIS A 81 -1.67 12.07 17.46
CA HIS A 81 -0.99 11.86 18.73
C HIS A 81 0.52 12.08 18.65
N LEU A 82 1.09 12.22 17.45
CA LEU A 82 2.50 12.50 17.23
C LEU A 82 2.77 14.00 17.37
N PRO A 83 3.95 14.40 17.87
CA PRO A 83 4.30 15.81 17.97
C PRO A 83 4.19 16.48 16.61
N GLU A 84 3.44 17.58 16.55
CA GLU A 84 3.39 18.41 15.35
C GLU A 84 4.76 19.01 15.10
N LEU A 85 5.12 19.15 13.82
CA LEU A 85 6.28 19.93 13.45
C LEU A 85 6.07 21.36 13.99
N GLU A 86 7.08 21.86 14.67
CA GLU A 86 7.16 23.27 15.00
C GLU A 86 7.19 24.04 13.67
N ASN A 87 6.04 24.60 13.27
CA ASN A 87 5.93 25.40 12.04
C ASN A 87 6.88 26.61 12.16
N THR A 88 8.04 26.52 11.52
CA THR A 88 8.86 27.69 11.18
C THR A 88 8.32 28.33 9.91
N GLU A 89 7.02 28.64 9.89
CA GLU A 89 6.39 29.52 8.91
C GLU A 89 5.86 30.76 9.63
N ASN A 90 6.80 31.59 10.07
CA ASN A 90 6.55 32.97 10.51
C ASN A 90 7.48 33.92 9.75
N GLU A 91 7.44 33.93 8.43
CA GLU A 91 7.91 35.10 7.65
C GLU A 91 6.99 35.28 6.44
N GLU A 92 5.81 35.85 6.66
CA GLU A 92 5.18 36.66 5.63
C GLU A 92 6.16 37.79 5.27
N PRO A 93 6.60 37.94 4.01
CA PRO A 93 7.26 39.16 3.60
C PRO A 93 6.19 40.26 3.59
N ASN A 94 6.27 41.13 4.58
CA ASN A 94 5.58 42.40 4.63
C ASN A 94 5.97 43.21 3.37
N ILE A 95 5.05 43.34 2.40
CA ILE A 95 5.17 44.26 1.27
C ILE A 95 4.00 45.23 1.30
#